data_AF-A0A9W6ES81-F1
#
_entry.id   AF-A0A9W6ES81-F1
#
_cell.length_a   1.000
_cell.length_b   1.000
_cell.length_c   1.000
_cell.angle_alpha   90.00
_cell.angle_beta   90.00
_cell.angle_gamma   90.00
#
_symmetry.space_group_name_H-M   'P 1'
#
loop_
_entity.id
_entity.type
_entity.pdbx_description
1 polymer ?
#
loop_
_entity_poly.entity_id
_entity_poly.type
_entity_poly.pdbx_seq_one_letter_code
_entity_poly.pdbx_strand_id
1 'polypeptide(L)'
;MEQTLVLWLEEFLQGDVHGAFTHAAQSGRRAIAPSERDKKEERREPLPFRAHPPLAWTLLWKGTYSNMLGSYIPDEFHRWGYVMWDAARLERTGAKEVLARGWDLMWGEDEDARDQRDFF
;
A
#
# COMPACT_ATOMS: atom_id res chain seq x y z
N MET A 1 -10.56 -38.83 -11.36
CA MET A 1 -10.36 -38.29 -10.00
C MET A 1 -9.35 -37.16 -10.16
N GLU A 2 -9.83 -35.94 -10.42
CA GLU A 2 -8.96 -34.79 -10.61
C GLU A 2 -8.53 -34.28 -9.24
N GLN A 3 -7.23 -34.36 -8.95
CA GLN A 3 -6.66 -33.70 -7.78
C GLN A 3 -6.57 -32.21 -8.10
N THR A 4 -7.56 -31.44 -7.65
CA THR A 4 -7.45 -29.99 -7.60
C THR A 4 -6.33 -29.64 -6.63
N LEU A 5 -5.16 -29.30 -7.17
CA LEU A 5 -4.06 -28.70 -6.43
C LEU A 5 -4.48 -27.29 -6.00
N VAL A 6 -5.05 -27.20 -4.80
CA VAL A 6 -5.19 -25.93 -4.08
C VAL A 6 -3.82 -25.61 -3.50
N LEU A 7 -2.96 -25.01 -4.32
CA LEU A 7 -1.75 -24.38 -3.81
C LEU A 7 -2.16 -23.07 -3.15
N TRP A 8 -1.98 -22.97 -1.84
CA TRP A 8 -2.10 -21.68 -1.15
C TRP A 8 -1.05 -20.75 -1.74
N LEU A 9 -1.48 -19.56 -2.19
CA LEU A 9 -0.62 -18.58 -2.87
C LEU A 9 0.67 -18.27 -2.07
N GLU A 10 0.57 -18.35 -0.74
CA GLU A 10 1.66 -18.17 0.22
C GLU A 10 2.77 -19.24 0.10
N GLU A 11 2.42 -20.49 -0.16
CA GLU A 11 3.36 -21.61 -0.28
C GLU A 11 4.02 -21.62 -1.66
N PHE A 12 3.28 -21.25 -2.72
CA PHE A 12 3.80 -21.11 -4.08
C PHE A 12 4.82 -19.98 -4.23
N LEU A 13 4.60 -18.86 -3.52
CA LEU A 13 5.48 -17.68 -3.58
C LEU A 13 6.57 -17.66 -2.50
N GLN A 14 6.77 -18.81 -1.82
CA GLN A 14 7.76 -19.03 -0.77
C GLN A 14 7.69 -17.96 0.32
N GLY A 15 6.62 -17.99 1.11
CA GLY A 15 6.43 -17.17 2.31
C GLY A 15 7.38 -17.50 3.47
N ASP A 16 8.68 -17.39 3.25
CA ASP A 16 9.72 -17.15 4.27
C ASP A 16 10.62 -16.00 3.79
N VAL A 17 11.53 -15.48 4.62
CA VAL A 17 12.33 -14.21 4.57
C VAL A 17 12.82 -13.67 3.20
N HIS A 18 12.72 -14.44 2.10
CA HIS A 18 13.06 -14.07 0.72
C HIS A 18 11.89 -14.16 -0.29
N GLY A 19 10.65 -14.28 0.18
CA GLY A 19 9.47 -14.42 -0.68
C GLY A 19 9.27 -13.26 -1.66
N ALA A 20 8.56 -13.53 -2.76
CA ALA A 20 8.40 -12.57 -3.87
C ALA A 20 7.76 -11.23 -3.45
N PHE A 21 7.01 -11.21 -2.35
CA PHE A 21 6.37 -10.01 -1.81
C PHE A 21 7.18 -9.29 -0.74
N THR A 22 8.34 -9.81 -0.34
CA THR A 22 9.19 -9.12 0.64
C THR A 22 9.65 -7.77 0.11
N HIS A 23 9.94 -6.85 1.03
CA HIS A 23 10.53 -5.55 0.69
C HIS A 23 11.76 -5.73 -0.19
N ALA A 24 12.72 -6.53 0.26
CA ALA A 24 13.99 -6.73 -0.44
C ALA A 24 13.80 -7.27 -1.86
N ALA A 25 12.90 -8.25 -2.05
CA ALA A 25 12.58 -8.77 -3.36
C ALA A 25 11.93 -7.71 -4.27
N GLN A 26 10.98 -6.94 -3.74
CA GLN A 26 10.32 -5.87 -4.49
C GLN A 26 11.26 -4.71 -4.81
N SER A 27 12.15 -4.34 -3.89
CA SER A 27 13.17 -3.31 -4.09
C SER A 27 14.16 -3.72 -5.18
N GLY A 28 14.74 -4.93 -5.07
CA GLY A 28 15.63 -5.47 -6.11
C GLY A 28 14.97 -5.57 -7.48
N ARG A 29 13.71 -6.04 -7.54
CA ARG A 29 12.93 -6.08 -8.79
C ARG A 29 12.77 -4.69 -9.39
N ARG A 30 12.38 -3.68 -8.60
CA ARG A 30 12.17 -2.30 -9.08
C ARG A 30 13.47 -1.67 -9.61
N ALA A 31 14.60 -1.95 -8.95
CA ALA A 31 15.90 -1.45 -9.37
C ALA A 31 16.39 -2.06 -10.70
N ILE A 32 16.17 -3.37 -10.89
CA ILE A 32 16.67 -4.11 -12.07
C ILE A 32 15.71 -3.98 -13.26
N ALA A 33 14.41 -4.07 -13.01
CA ALA A 33 13.37 -4.13 -14.06
C ALA A 33 12.09 -3.40 -13.59
N PRO A 34 12.09 -2.06 -13.58
CA PRO A 34 10.92 -1.28 -13.17
C PRO A 34 9.74 -1.53 -14.12
N SER A 35 8.58 -1.85 -13.53
CA SER A 35 7.33 -2.02 -14.27
C SER A 35 6.69 -0.68 -14.59
N GLU A 36 5.71 -0.66 -15.49
CA GLU A 36 4.92 0.55 -15.75
C GLU A 36 4.19 1.08 -14.51
N ARG A 37 3.85 0.21 -13.55
CA ARG A 37 3.27 0.62 -12.26
C ARG A 37 4.28 1.35 -11.39
N ASP A 38 5.54 0.90 -11.38
CA ASP A 38 6.60 1.55 -10.62
C ASP A 38 6.87 2.95 -11.20
N LYS A 39 6.96 3.07 -12.53
CA LYS A 39 7.13 4.36 -13.21
C LYS A 39 5.93 5.30 -12.99
N LYS A 40 4.71 4.75 -12.94
CA LYS A 40 3.49 5.52 -12.66
C LYS A 40 3.52 6.14 -11.25
N GLU A 41 4.00 5.38 -10.28
CA GLU A 41 4.19 5.85 -8.91
C GLU A 41 5.30 6.89 -8.81
N GLU A 42 6.44 6.67 -9.48
CA GLU A 42 7.56 7.61 -9.53
C GLU A 42 7.11 8.98 -10.07
N ARG A 43 6.26 8.99 -11.12
CA ARG A 43 5.65 10.20 -11.66
C ARG A 43 4.54 10.81 -10.77
N ARG A 44 4.19 10.15 -9.66
CA ARG A 44 3.09 10.53 -8.77
C ARG A 44 1.79 10.78 -9.54
N GLU A 45 1.47 9.91 -10.50
CA GLU A 45 0.30 10.13 -11.35
C GLU A 45 -0.99 10.30 -10.52
N PRO A 46 -1.86 11.26 -10.88
CA PRO A 46 -3.11 11.47 -10.15
C PRO A 46 -3.97 10.21 -10.05
N LEU A 47 -4.44 9.93 -8.85
CA LEU A 47 -5.38 8.85 -8.55
C LEU A 47 -6.50 9.37 -7.63
N PRO A 48 -7.35 10.30 -8.14
CA PRO A 48 -8.43 10.86 -7.36
C PRO A 48 -9.47 9.80 -7.00
N PHE A 49 -10.11 9.95 -5.85
CA PHE A 49 -11.18 9.06 -5.40
C PHE A 49 -12.37 9.12 -6.36
N ARG A 50 -12.76 7.97 -6.92
CA ARG A 50 -13.93 7.79 -7.80
C ARG A 50 -14.70 6.52 -7.44
N ALA A 51 -14.96 6.32 -6.14
CA ALA A 51 -15.39 5.06 -5.52
C ALA A 51 -14.29 3.99 -5.41
N HIS A 52 -13.36 3.93 -6.38
CA HIS A 52 -12.14 3.12 -6.30
C HIS A 52 -10.92 3.93 -6.75
N PRO A 53 -9.74 3.79 -6.08
CA PRO A 53 -9.50 3.01 -4.85
C PRO A 53 -10.27 3.57 -3.63
N PRO A 54 -10.19 2.93 -2.45
CA PRO A 54 -10.82 3.45 -1.23
C PRO A 54 -10.43 4.90 -0.92
N LEU A 55 -11.35 5.68 -0.35
CA LEU A 55 -11.08 7.09 -0.03
C LEU A 55 -9.87 7.24 0.89
N ALA A 56 -9.75 6.42 1.93
CA ALA A 56 -8.59 6.45 2.81
C ALA A 56 -7.28 6.16 2.05
N TRP A 57 -7.27 5.24 1.07
CA TRP A 57 -6.09 4.99 0.24
C TRP A 57 -5.68 6.25 -0.54
N THR A 58 -6.65 6.91 -1.17
CA THR A 58 -6.40 8.19 -1.87
C THR A 58 -5.85 9.24 -0.92
N LEU A 59 -6.32 9.30 0.34
CA LEU A 59 -5.81 10.26 1.34
C LEU A 59 -4.36 9.97 1.74
N LEU A 60 -4.04 8.72 2.10
CA LEU A 60 -2.69 8.32 2.52
C LEU A 60 -1.64 8.63 1.44
N TRP A 61 -2.00 8.46 0.17
CA TRP A 61 -1.11 8.71 -0.97
C TRP A 61 -1.29 10.09 -1.60
N LYS A 62 -1.84 11.05 -0.85
CA LYS A 62 -1.95 12.46 -1.25
C LYS A 62 -2.62 12.64 -2.64
N GLY A 63 -3.61 11.82 -2.95
CA GLY A 63 -4.36 11.87 -4.21
C GLY A 63 -3.64 11.27 -5.42
N THR A 64 -2.53 10.54 -5.22
CA THR A 64 -1.67 10.03 -6.28
C THR A 64 -1.50 8.52 -6.22
N TYR A 65 -1.04 7.92 -7.31
CA TYR A 65 -0.88 6.48 -7.44
C TYR A 65 0.24 5.94 -6.54
N SER A 66 -0.06 4.85 -5.83
CA SER A 66 0.92 4.09 -5.05
C SER A 66 0.93 2.63 -5.49
N ASN A 67 2.13 2.12 -5.75
CA ASN A 67 2.50 0.73 -5.99
C ASN A 67 3.32 0.19 -4.80
N MET A 68 3.07 0.70 -3.59
CA MET A 68 3.72 0.23 -2.37
C MET A 68 3.31 -1.21 -2.07
N LEU A 69 4.09 -2.15 -2.59
CA LEU A 69 4.00 -3.57 -2.36
C LEU A 69 5.29 -4.05 -1.69
N GLY A 70 5.13 -4.86 -0.65
CA GLY A 70 6.23 -5.43 0.12
C GLY A 70 6.89 -4.49 1.11
N SER A 71 6.49 -3.21 1.16
CA SER A 71 6.97 -2.27 2.16
C SER A 71 6.10 -2.30 3.43
N TYR A 72 6.70 -1.88 4.55
CA TYR A 72 6.01 -1.83 5.83
C TYR A 72 4.88 -0.79 5.81
N ILE A 73 3.66 -1.24 6.15
CA ILE A 73 2.53 -0.39 6.53
C ILE A 73 2.27 -0.69 8.01
N PRO A 74 2.19 0.33 8.90
CA PRO A 74 2.00 0.08 10.32
C PRO A 74 0.69 -0.67 10.60
N ASP A 75 0.72 -1.59 11.57
CA ASP A 75 -0.42 -2.43 11.95
C ASP A 75 -1.64 -1.62 12.35
N GLU A 76 -1.44 -0.41 12.89
CA GLU A 76 -2.50 0.53 13.21
C GLU A 76 -3.38 0.83 12.00
N PHE A 77 -2.80 0.94 10.79
CA PHE A 77 -3.54 1.19 9.55
C PHE A 77 -4.25 -0.06 9.05
N HIS A 78 -3.67 -1.25 9.25
CA HIS A 78 -4.34 -2.51 8.92
C HIS A 78 -5.64 -2.69 9.72
N ARG A 79 -5.66 -2.24 10.99
CA ARG A 79 -6.85 -2.31 11.87
C ARG A 79 -8.03 -1.46 11.39
N TRP A 80 -7.82 -0.52 10.47
CA TRP A 80 -8.93 0.23 9.87
C TRP A 80 -9.81 -0.65 8.97
N GLY A 81 -9.25 -1.71 8.36
CA GLY A 81 -10.02 -2.74 7.65
C GLY A 81 -11.07 -2.17 6.68
N TYR A 82 -12.32 -2.62 6.82
CA TYR A 82 -13.43 -2.16 5.97
C TYR A 82 -13.74 -0.66 6.11
N VAL A 83 -13.37 -0.02 7.22
CA VAL A 83 -13.56 1.43 7.40
C VAL A 83 -12.73 2.20 6.39
N MET A 84 -11.58 1.66 5.95
CA MET A 84 -10.79 2.22 4.87
C MET A 84 -11.61 2.38 3.57
N TRP A 85 -12.56 1.46 3.34
CA TRP A 85 -13.43 1.37 2.16
C TRP A 85 -14.74 2.16 2.30
N ASP A 86 -15.26 2.31 3.52
CA ASP A 86 -16.52 3.00 3.80
C ASP A 86 -16.33 4.53 3.83
N ALA A 87 -16.32 5.14 2.65
CA ALA A 87 -16.16 6.59 2.49
C ALA A 87 -17.21 7.39 3.27
N ALA A 88 -18.47 6.97 3.26
CA ALA A 88 -19.54 7.68 3.96
C ALA A 88 -19.31 7.71 5.48
N ARG A 89 -18.79 6.60 6.04
CA ARG A 89 -18.41 6.55 7.44
C ARG A 89 -17.19 7.42 7.74
N LEU A 90 -16.14 7.35 6.93
CA LEU A 90 -14.93 8.19 7.10
C LEU A 90 -15.27 9.67 7.17
N GLU A 91 -16.14 10.12 6.27
CA GLU A 91 -16.67 11.49 6.22
C GLU A 91 -17.47 11.83 7.48
N ARG A 92 -18.49 11.03 7.80
CA ARG A 92 -19.43 11.34 8.89
C ARG A 92 -18.78 11.37 10.27
N THR A 93 -17.71 10.59 10.49
CA THR A 93 -17.06 10.49 11.80
C THR A 93 -15.82 11.36 11.96
N GLY A 94 -15.40 12.11 10.93
CA GLY A 94 -14.13 12.85 10.95
C GLY A 94 -12.91 11.94 11.10
N ALA A 95 -13.00 10.71 10.57
CA ALA A 95 -11.94 9.73 10.75
C ALA A 95 -10.82 9.89 9.72
N LYS A 96 -11.04 10.67 8.67
CA LYS A 96 -10.00 11.06 7.69
C LYS A 96 -8.87 11.83 8.36
N GLU A 97 -9.20 12.72 9.27
CA GLU A 97 -8.27 13.57 10.01
C GLU A 97 -7.44 12.74 10.98
N VAL A 98 -8.05 11.75 11.63
CA VAL A 98 -7.34 10.80 12.50
C VAL A 98 -6.37 9.94 11.68
N LEU A 99 -6.82 9.46 10.52
CA LEU A 99 -6.02 8.63 9.61
C LEU A 99 -4.83 9.42 9.03
N ALA A 100 -5.07 10.66 8.56
CA ALA A 100 -4.02 11.55 8.06
C ALA A 100 -3.01 11.86 9.16
N ARG A 101 -3.46 12.32 10.33
CA ARG A 101 -2.57 12.62 11.47
C ARG A 101 -1.75 11.41 11.90
N GLY A 102 -2.36 10.22 11.94
CA GLY A 102 -1.64 9.00 12.26
C GLY A 102 -0.53 8.73 11.25
N TRP A 103 -0.80 8.97 9.97
CA TRP A 103 0.16 8.73 8.89
C TRP A 103 1.32 9.71 8.97
N ASP A 104 1.01 10.98 9.20
CA ASP A 104 1.99 12.06 9.37
C ASP A 104 2.85 11.85 10.62
N LEU A 105 2.31 11.30 11.71
CA LEU A 105 3.10 10.97 12.91
C LEU A 105 4.12 9.85 12.66
N MET A 106 3.85 8.96 11.71
CA MET A 106 4.74 7.83 11.40
C MET A 106 5.83 8.20 10.40
N TRP A 107 5.47 8.97 9.38
CA TRP A 107 6.35 9.25 8.25
C TRP A 107 6.92 10.67 8.28
N GLY A 108 6.24 11.61 8.94
CA GLY A 108 6.49 13.06 8.85
C GLY A 108 5.42 13.74 7.98
N GLU A 109 4.98 14.94 8.38
CA GLU A 109 3.93 15.71 7.69
C GLU A 109 4.32 16.04 6.23
N ASP A 110 5.58 16.46 6.04
CA ASP A 110 6.14 16.82 4.74
C ASP A 110 6.74 15.65 3.97
N GLU A 111 6.74 14.47 4.58
CA GLU A 111 7.37 13.28 4.02
C GLU A 111 6.37 12.50 3.16
N ASP A 112 6.90 11.71 2.22
CA ASP A 112 6.11 10.71 1.51
C ASP A 112 6.68 9.33 1.81
N ALA A 113 5.84 8.46 2.36
CA ALA A 113 6.26 7.10 2.71
C ALA A 113 6.83 6.33 1.50
N ARG A 114 6.49 6.71 0.25
CA ARG A 114 7.07 6.12 -0.96
C ARG A 114 8.56 6.44 -1.14
N ASP A 115 9.03 7.55 -0.57
CA ASP A 115 10.42 7.98 -0.65
C ASP A 115 11.27 7.37 0.48
N GLN A 116 10.63 6.95 1.58
CA GLN A 116 11.31 6.32 2.72
C GLN A 116 11.51 4.81 2.57
N ARG A 117 11.26 4.26 1.38
CA ARG A 117 11.35 2.81 1.14
C ARG A 117 12.76 2.27 1.34
N ASP A 118 13.79 3.07 1.15
CA ASP A 118 15.16 2.59 1.22
C ASP A 118 15.67 2.40 2.67
N PHE A 119 14.86 2.77 3.68
CA PHE A 119 15.22 2.71 5.09
C PHE A 119 14.67 1.50 5.86
N PHE A 120 13.97 0.58 5.19
CA PHE A 120 13.35 -0.63 5.78
C PHE A 120 13.81 -1.90 5.10
#